data_AF-A0A845CCF7-F1
#
_entry.id   AF-A0A845CCF7-F1
#
_cell.length_a   1.000
_cell.length_b   1.000
_cell.length_c   1.000
_cell.angle_alpha   90.00
_cell.angle_beta   90.00
_cell.angle_gamma   90.00
#
_symmetry.space_group_name_H-M   'P 1'
#
loop_
_entity.id
_entity.type
_entity.pdbx_description
1 polymer ?
#
loop_
_entity_poly.entity_id
_entity_poly.type
_entity_poly.pdbx_seq_one_letter_code
_entity_poly.pdbx_strand_id
1 'polypeptide(L)' 'MDEEQISMELKDSLSPGVLSPKDSDGYTYVVMPMRV' A
#
# COMPACT_ATOMS: atom_id res chain seq x y z
N MET A 1 15.93 -15.84 -5.72
CA MET A 1 14.95 -14.95 -6.37
C MET A 1 14.52 -14.01 -5.26
N ASP A 2 14.88 -12.73 -5.37
CA ASP A 2 14.56 -11.74 -4.33
C ASP A 2 13.03 -11.57 -4.28
N GLU A 3 12.45 -11.78 -3.10
CA GLU A 3 11.03 -11.58 -2.87
C GLU A 3 10.77 -10.07 -2.80
N GLU A 4 10.02 -9.54 -3.75
CA GLU A 4 9.66 -8.12 -3.78
C GLU A 4 8.77 -7.78 -2.58
N GLN A 5 9.31 -6.99 -1.65
CA GLN A 5 8.60 -6.58 -0.43
C GLN A 5 7.85 -5.27 -0.69
N ILE A 6 6.58 -5.23 -0.26
CA ILE A 6 5.75 -4.03 -0.30
C ILE A 6 5.52 -3.50 1.11
N SER A 7 5.48 -2.17 1.24
CA SER A 7 4.99 -1.46 2.42
C SER A 7 3.52 -1.10 2.19
N MET A 8 2.72 -1.17 3.25
CA MET A 8 1.33 -0.71 3.26
C MET A 8 1.12 0.24 4.43
N GLU A 9 0.71 1.47 4.13
CA GLU A 9 0.35 2.48 5.10
C GLU A 9 -1.19 2.56 5.23
N LEU A 10 -1.68 2.28 6.44
CA LEU A 10 -3.10 2.30 6.78
C LEU A 10 -3.34 3.31 7.90
N LYS A 11 -4.48 4.01 7.84
CA LYS A 11 -4.87 5.01 8.84
C LYS A 11 -6.06 4.56 9.68
N ASP A 12 -7.23 4.42 9.05
CA ASP A 12 -8.48 3.98 9.66
C ASP A 12 -9.30 3.18 8.64
N SER A 13 -10.41 2.58 9.08
CA SER A 13 -11.16 1.60 8.29
C SER A 13 -11.86 2.17 7.05
N LEU A 14 -11.97 3.50 6.93
CA LEU A 14 -12.61 4.18 5.79
C LEU A 14 -11.65 5.10 5.04
N SER A 15 -10.42 5.24 5.52
CA SER A 15 -9.37 5.98 4.85
C SER A 15 -8.68 5.12 3.79
N PRO A 16 -8.20 5.74 2.69
CA PRO A 16 -7.41 5.04 1.69
C PRO A 16 -6.16 4.41 2.30
N GLY A 17 -5.80 3.22 1.83
CA GLY A 17 -4.50 2.61 2.07
C GLY A 17 -3.51 2.95 0.96
N VAL A 18 -2.25 3.20 1.33
CA VAL A 18 -1.17 3.47 0.37
C VAL A 18 -0.24 2.27 0.32
N LEU A 19 0.12 1.81 -0.88
CA LEU A 19 1.11 0.75 -1.07
C LEU A 19 2.29 1.23 -1.93
N SER A 20 3.49 0.82 -1.56
CA SER A 20 4.72 1.11 -2.31
C SER A 20 5.76 -0.03 -2.15
N PRO A 21 6.71 -0.19 -3.07
CA PRO A 21 7.88 -1.04 -2.83
C PRO A 21 8.67 -0.52 -1.64
N LYS A 22 9.16 -1.44 -0.82
CA LYS A 22 9.92 -1.07 0.39
C LYS A 22 11.25 -0.38 0.08
N ASP A 23 11.89 -0.79 -1.01
CA ASP A 23 13.26 -0.39 -1.36
C ASP A 23 13.35 0.43 -2.65
N SER A 24 12.21 0.87 -3.22
CA SER A 24 12.21 1.73 -4.42
C SER A 24 10.97 2.64 -4.51
N ASP A 25 11.17 3.88 -4.99
CA ASP A 25 10.09 4.84 -5.28
C ASP A 25 9.44 4.61 -6.67
N GLY A 26 9.44 3.36 -7.15
CA GLY A 26 9.06 3.04 -8.54
C GLY A 26 7.57 3.22 -8.85
N TYR A 27 6.70 3.05 -7.84
CA TYR A 27 5.26 3.21 -7.97
C TYR A 27 4.57 3.34 -6.61
N THR A 28 3.46 4.08 -6.58
CA THR A 28 2.58 4.17 -5.41
C THR A 28 1.16 3.83 -5.84
N TYR A 29 0.55 2.86 -5.16
CA TYR A 29 -0.85 2.50 -5.34
C TYR A 29 -1.68 3.08 -4.20
N VAL A 30 -2.88 3.54 -4.53
CA VAL A 30 -3.88 3.98 -3.55
C VAL A 30 -5.09 3.07 -3.65
N VAL A 31 -5.46 2.44 -2.55
CA VAL A 31 -6.60 1.51 -2.46
C VAL A 31 -7.68 2.13 -1.58
N MET A 32 -8.87 2.31 -2.16
CA MET A 32 -10.03 2.80 -1.43
C MET A 32 -10.72 1.64 -0.70
N PRO A 33 -10.96 1.73 0.62
CA PRO A 33 -11.75 0.71 1.31
C PRO A 33 -13.23 0.82 0.91
N MET A 34 -13.91 -0.32 0.94
CA MET A 34 -15.37 -0.37 0.86
C MET A 34 -15.94 -0.69 2.25
N ARG A 35 -17.14 -0.20 2.53
CA ARG A 35 -17.88 -0.63 3.73
C ARG A 35 -18.29 -2.08 3.56
N VAL A 36 -17.86 -2.93 4.50
CA VAL A 36 -18.28 -4.34 4.64
C VAL A 36 -19.56 -4.46 5.44
#